data_AF-A0A0C1GU88-F1
#
_entry.id   AF-A0A0C1GU88-F1
#
_cell.length_a   1.000
_cell.length_b   1.000
_cell.length_c   1.000
_cell.angle_alpha   90.00
_cell.angle_beta   90.00
_cell.angle_gamma   90.00
#
_symmetry.space_group_name_H-M   'P 1'
#
loop_
_entity.id
_entity.type
_entity.pdbx_description
1 polymer ?
#
loop_
_entity_poly.entity_id
_entity_poly.type
_entity_poly.pdbx_seq_one_letter_code
_entity_poly.pdbx_strand_id
1 'polypeptide(L)'
;MTEHHETSAHYKRVLFTLGRYRVAVCKDDLQWLFQQRVTVRTCAGARWRNLGYCTTRNALLRFQHRFLGVSSPELAALPDTFKAGGWN
;
A
#
# COMPACT_ATOMS: atom_id res chain seq x y z
N MET A 1 9.94 -19.90 3.33
CA MET A 1 9.19 -19.28 4.44
C MET A 1 8.61 -17.99 3.89
N THR A 2 7.34 -17.98 3.53
CA THR A 2 6.73 -16.80 2.87
C THR A 2 6.41 -15.79 3.95
N GLU A 3 7.05 -14.63 3.94
CA GLU A 3 6.75 -13.59 4.92
C GLU A 3 5.35 -13.01 4.65
N HIS A 4 4.37 -13.44 5.45
CA HIS A 4 2.98 -12.98 5.37
C HIS A 4 2.73 -11.64 6.09
N HIS A 5 3.77 -11.06 6.68
CA HIS A 5 3.66 -9.79 7.39
C HIS A 5 3.45 -8.67 6.38
N GLU A 6 2.29 -8.00 6.43
CA GLU A 6 1.91 -6.92 5.51
C GLU A 6 2.92 -5.76 5.47
N THR A 7 3.72 -5.63 6.53
CA THR A 7 4.76 -4.62 6.70
C THR A 7 6.16 -5.08 6.28
N SER A 8 6.31 -6.34 5.83
CA SER A 8 7.56 -6.89 5.33
C SER A 8 8.01 -6.17 4.04
N ALA A 9 9.33 -6.11 3.86
CA ALA A 9 9.94 -5.71 2.60
C ALA A 9 9.51 -6.60 1.43
N HIS A 10 9.29 -7.90 1.70
CA HIS A 10 9.00 -8.94 0.71
C HIS A 10 7.50 -9.28 0.62
N TYR A 11 6.64 -8.42 1.15
CA TYR A 11 5.20 -8.64 1.09
C TYR A 11 4.72 -8.69 -0.37
N LYS A 12 4.14 -9.83 -0.77
CA LYS A 12 3.85 -10.12 -2.19
C LYS A 12 2.66 -9.36 -2.77
N ARG A 13 1.79 -8.80 -1.93
CA ARG A 13 0.55 -8.13 -2.37
C ARG A 13 0.71 -6.62 -2.52
N VAL A 14 1.93 -6.14 -2.77
CA VAL A 14 2.18 -4.73 -3.11
C VAL A 14 1.74 -4.49 -4.54
N LEU A 15 0.88 -3.49 -4.74
CA LEU A 15 0.40 -3.10 -6.06
C LEU A 15 1.42 -2.21 -6.77
N PHE A 16 1.91 -1.19 -6.06
CA PHE A 16 2.92 -0.26 -6.57
C PHE A 16 3.59 0.50 -5.42
N THR A 17 4.74 1.09 -5.73
CA THR A 17 5.56 1.89 -4.79
C THR A 17 5.75 3.30 -5.34
N LEU A 18 5.59 4.30 -4.47
CA LEU A 18 5.74 5.73 -4.74
C LEU A 18 6.83 6.30 -3.82
N GLY A 19 8.09 6.10 -4.19
CA GLY A 19 9.24 6.52 -3.39
C GLY A 19 9.30 5.83 -2.02
N ARG A 20 9.07 6.59 -0.93
CA ARG A 20 9.01 6.05 0.44
C ARG A 20 7.62 5.54 0.84
N TYR A 21 6.65 5.56 -0.07
CA TYR A 21 5.30 5.09 0.17
C TYR A 21 4.99 3.90 -0.72
N ARG A 22 4.03 3.07 -0.33
CA ARG A 22 3.50 2.02 -1.20
C ARG A 22 2.04 1.77 -0.93
N VAL A 23 1.37 1.21 -1.93
CA VAL A 23 0.00 0.70 -1.81
C VAL A 23 0.05 -0.81 -1.95
N ALA A 24 -0.57 -1.51 -1.02
CA ALA A 24 -0.68 -2.97 -1.02
C ALA A 24 -2.12 -3.40 -0.76
N VAL A 25 -2.44 -4.66 -1.02
CA VAL A 25 -3.70 -5.28 -0.60
C VAL A 25 -3.47 -5.97 0.74
N CYS A 26 -4.39 -5.85 1.69
CA CYS A 26 -4.28 -6.57 2.96
C CYS A 26 -4.32 -8.09 2.76
N LYS A 27 -3.80 -8.85 3.73
CA LYS A 27 -3.69 -10.31 3.64
C LYS A 27 -5.05 -10.98 3.49
N ASP A 28 -6.10 -10.37 4.07
CA ASP A 28 -7.46 -10.89 4.10
C ASP A 28 -8.31 -10.40 2.91
N ASP A 29 -7.72 -9.65 1.98
CA ASP A 29 -8.38 -9.20 0.75
C ASP A 29 -9.65 -8.35 0.98
N LEU A 30 -9.59 -7.43 1.94
CA LEU A 30 -10.72 -6.57 2.31
C LEU A 30 -10.49 -5.08 1.98
N GLN A 31 -9.22 -4.67 1.86
CA GLN A 31 -8.86 -3.25 1.77
C GLN A 31 -7.45 -3.05 1.23
N TRP A 32 -7.18 -1.82 0.76
CA TRP A 32 -5.84 -1.35 0.49
C TRP A 32 -5.14 -0.85 1.77
N LEU A 33 -3.83 -1.07 1.80
CA LEU A 33 -2.91 -0.56 2.81
C LEU A 33 -2.11 0.59 2.20
N PHE A 34 -2.22 1.78 2.77
CA PHE A 34 -1.29 2.87 2.46
C PHE A 34 -0.14 2.83 3.46
N GLN A 35 1.07 2.57 2.97
CA GLN A 35 2.22 2.28 3.82
C GLN A 35 3.37 3.25 3.56
N GLN A 36 4.20 3.41 4.59
CA GLN A 36 5.40 4.23 4.52
C GLN A 36 6.62 3.45 4.99
N ARG A 37 7.72 3.61 4.26
CA ARG A 37 9.01 3.05 4.60
C ARG A 37 9.56 3.72 5.85
N VAL A 38 9.93 2.91 6.82
CA VAL A 38 10.64 3.33 8.02
C VAL A 38 12.14 3.33 7.72
N THR A 39 12.88 4.31 8.24
CA THR A 39 14.32 4.48 7.98
C THR A 39 15.18 3.38 8.57
N VAL A 40 14.62 2.54 9.44
CA VAL A 40 15.30 1.39 10.03
C VAL A 40 15.43 0.30 8.97
N ARG A 41 16.64 0.12 8.44
CA ARG A 41 17.03 -1.07 7.68
C ARG A 41 17.45 -2.15 8.66
N THR A 42 16.81 -3.30 8.59
CA THR A 42 17.27 -4.50 9.31
C THR A 42 17.93 -5.45 8.30
N CYS A 43 18.54 -6.53 8.78
CA CYS A 43 19.04 -7.60 7.90
C CYS A 43 17.93 -8.21 7.01
N ALA A 44 16.65 -8.02 7.38
CA ALA A 44 15.47 -8.44 6.62
C ALA A 44 14.94 -7.36 5.64
N GLY A 45 15.71 -6.30 5.39
CA GLY A 45 15.37 -5.25 4.43
C GLY A 45 14.62 -4.06 5.03
N ALA A 46 13.94 -3.30 4.16
CA ALA A 46 13.22 -2.10 4.55
C ALA A 46 11.91 -2.44 5.28
N ARG A 47 11.75 -1.94 6.50
CA ARG A 47 10.49 -2.10 7.26
C ARG A 47 9.47 -1.07 6.81
N TRP A 48 8.22 -1.50 6.68
CA TRP A 48 7.09 -0.62 6.38
C TRP A 48 6.18 -0.44 7.59
N ARG A 49 5.44 0.67 7.64
CA ARG A 49 4.35 0.89 8.60
C ARG A 49 3.06 1.24 7.87
N ASN A 50 1.93 0.77 8.40
CA ASN A 50 0.61 1.19 7.93
C ASN A 50 0.37 2.63 8.37
N LEU A 51 0.01 3.49 7.41
CA LEU A 51 -0.48 4.84 7.68
C LEU A 51 -2.01 4.90 7.61
N GLY A 52 -2.63 4.04 6.81
CA GLY A 52 -4.07 3.99 6.65
C GLY A 52 -4.55 2.72 5.97
N TYR A 53 -5.81 2.42 6.22
CA TYR A 53 -6.57 1.32 5.63
C TYR A 53 -7.70 1.94 4.81
N CYS A 54 -7.77 1.60 3.53
CA CYS A 54 -8.65 2.27 2.57
C CYS A 54 -9.47 1.25 1.79
N THR A 55 -10.79 1.43 1.77
CA THR A 55 -11.71 0.65 0.93
C THR A 55 -12.17 1.42 -0.32
N THR A 56 -11.74 2.68 -0.48
CA THR A 56 -12.07 3.53 -1.63
C THR A 56 -10.84 4.20 -2.23
N ARG A 57 -10.83 4.40 -3.55
CA ARG A 57 -9.76 5.12 -4.25
C ARG A 57 -9.62 6.55 -3.75
N ASN A 58 -10.73 7.21 -3.48
CA ASN A 58 -10.73 8.57 -2.94
C ASN A 58 -10.05 8.65 -1.57
N ALA A 59 -10.19 7.63 -0.72
CA ALA A 59 -9.44 7.58 0.54
C ALA A 59 -7.94 7.47 0.25
N LEU A 60 -7.51 6.59 -0.66
CA LEU A 60 -6.10 6.48 -1.05
C LEU A 60 -5.54 7.79 -1.61
N LEU A 61 -6.27 8.48 -2.50
CA LEU A 61 -5.87 9.79 -3.06
C LEU A 61 -5.74 10.86 -1.96
N ARG A 62 -6.65 10.88 -0.99
CA ARG A 62 -6.55 11.78 0.18
C ARG A 62 -5.31 11.50 1.01
N PHE A 63 -4.99 10.23 1.26
CA PHE A 63 -3.77 9.83 1.95
C PHE A 63 -2.53 10.24 1.15
N GLN A 64 -2.53 9.99 -0.16
CA GLN A 64 -1.43 10.36 -1.03
C GLN A 64 -1.19 11.87 -1.01
N HIS A 65 -2.23 12.67 -1.21
CA HIS A 65 -2.14 14.13 -1.15
C HIS A 65 -1.65 14.60 0.22
N ARG A 66 -2.16 14.01 1.32
CA ARG A 66 -1.74 14.35 2.69
C ARG A 66 -0.25 14.09 2.95
N PHE A 67 0.32 13.01 2.38
CA PHE A 67 1.66 12.55 2.72
C PHE A 67 2.73 12.83 1.65
N LEU A 68 2.34 12.99 0.38
CA LEU A 68 3.22 13.32 -0.74
C LEU A 68 2.97 14.72 -1.31
N GLY A 69 1.83 15.36 -1.02
CA GLY A 69 1.46 16.65 -1.61
C GLY A 69 1.05 16.59 -3.09
N VAL A 70 0.96 15.38 -3.67
CA VAL A 70 0.62 15.16 -5.08
C VAL A 70 -0.34 13.98 -5.24
N SER A 71 -1.06 13.96 -6.36
CA SER A 71 -1.82 12.80 -6.83
C SER A 71 -1.05 12.09 -7.93
N SER A 72 -1.00 10.76 -7.91
CA SER A 72 -0.32 9.99 -8.96
C SER A 72 -1.29 9.22 -9.85
N PRO A 73 -0.96 9.03 -11.14
CA PRO A 73 -1.81 8.30 -12.09
C PRO A 73 -2.10 6.85 -11.66
N GLU A 74 -1.17 6.20 -10.96
CA GLU A 74 -1.32 4.80 -10.52
C GLU A 74 -2.47 4.63 -9.54
N LEU A 75 -2.68 5.59 -8.63
CA LEU A 75 -3.85 5.57 -7.74
C LEU A 75 -5.14 5.88 -8.52
N ALA A 76 -5.08 6.79 -9.48
CA ALA A 76 -6.24 7.18 -10.28
C ALA A 76 -6.77 6.01 -11.13
N ALA A 77 -5.88 5.10 -11.55
CA ALA A 77 -6.22 3.90 -12.31
C ALA A 77 -6.90 2.80 -11.47
N LEU A 78 -6.93 2.91 -10.13
CA LEU A 78 -7.61 1.94 -9.28
C LEU A 78 -9.14 2.00 -9.45
N PRO A 79 -9.86 0.89 -9.17
CA PRO A 79 -11.31 0.92 -9.04
C PRO A 79 -11.78 1.90 -7.95
N ASP A 80 -12.99 2.45 -8.07
CA ASP A 80 -13.54 3.38 -7.07
C ASP A 80 -13.61 2.80 -5.66
N THR A 81 -13.96 1.52 -5.56
CA THR A 81 -14.05 0.74 -4.33
C THR A 81 -13.17 -0.50 -4.40
N PHE A 82 -12.67 -0.94 -3.26
CA PHE A 82 -11.89 -2.15 -3.16
C PHE A 82 -12.74 -3.35 -3.60
N LYS A 83 -12.18 -4.20 -4.45
CA LYS A 83 -12.81 -5.44 -4.91
C LYS A 83 -11.91 -6.62 -4.54
N ALA A 84 -12.41 -7.45 -3.64
CA ALA A 84 -11.77 -8.72 -3.31
C ALA A 84 -11.66 -9.59 -4.57
N GLY A 85 -10.50 -10.23 -4.77
CA GLY A 85 -10.27 -11.24 -5.79
C GLY A 85 -10.16 -10.75 -7.24
N GLY A 86 -10.12 -9.44 -7.50
CA GLY A 86 -10.37 -8.91 -8.85
C GLY A 86 -9.33 -7.95 -9.39
N TRP A 87 -8.21 -8.48 -9.89
CA TRP A 87 -7.48 -7.89 -11.01
C TRP A 87 -7.31 -9.04 -12.02
N ASN A 88 -8.30 -9.22 -12.88
CA ASN A 88 -8.16 -10.02 -14.09
C ASN A 88 -8.11 -9.04 -15.27
#